data_AF-A0A821IH44-F1
#
_entry.id   AF-A0A821IH44-F1
#
_cell.length_a   1.000
_cell.length_b   1.000
_cell.length_c   1.000
_cell.angle_alpha   90.00
_cell.angle_beta   90.00
_cell.angle_gamma   90.00
#
_symmetry.space_group_name_H-M   'P 1'
#
loop_
_entity.id
_entity.type
_entity.pdbx_description
1 polymer ?
#
loop_
_entity_poly.entity_id
_entity_poly.type
_entity_poly.pdbx_seq_one_letter_code
_entity_poly.pdbx_strand_id
1 'polypeptide(L)'
;NLIKNGDKQFFHFINGGAGVGKSTLIKAVYQSILRFYNSLPGSNPETNRAALCAPTGKAAALIDGMTLHSFLSLPVNQLDNPLWSMFELFELTEIMRQKDDKSFAIALSNIAKGTMTLEDINLLKSRIVSTENLEMIEDPIMIFRSNAEVDAYNTKVLASLNIEGATANAYDFCVGDGLASIKEKVPSNVKNLKTAETYGLPLKIDLKVGAKYMMTVNSDTEDGLVNGACGKLVMIDYGK
;
A
#
# COMPACT_ATOMS: atom_id res chain seq x y z
N ASN A 1 -5.77 -32.00 -1.20
CA ASN A 1 -5.31 -32.95 -0.16
C ASN A 1 -4.03 -32.52 0.59
N LEU A 2 -3.40 -31.37 0.29
CA LEU A 2 -2.18 -30.90 0.97
C LEU A 2 -2.36 -30.61 2.48
N ILE A 3 -3.53 -30.13 2.91
CA ILE A 3 -3.80 -29.78 4.32
C ILE A 3 -4.06 -31.03 5.19
N LYS A 4 -4.28 -32.21 4.58
CA LYS A 4 -4.77 -33.41 5.29
C LYS A 4 -3.69 -34.39 5.75
N ASN A 5 -2.44 -34.25 5.31
CA ASN A 5 -1.40 -35.25 5.56
C ASN A 5 -0.18 -34.67 6.32
N GLY A 6 -0.18 -34.83 7.65
CA GLY A 6 1.03 -34.92 8.49
C GLY A 6 1.44 -33.69 9.30
N ASP A 7 2.12 -33.95 10.43
CA ASP A 7 2.67 -33.00 11.43
C ASP A 7 3.76 -32.04 10.91
N LYS A 8 3.83 -31.80 9.59
CA LYS A 8 4.91 -31.04 8.96
C LYS A 8 4.44 -29.64 8.57
N GLN A 9 5.13 -28.63 9.09
CA GLN A 9 4.89 -27.24 8.73
C GLN A 9 5.27 -27.00 7.25
N PHE A 10 4.37 -26.34 6.51
CA PHE A 10 4.61 -25.94 5.12
C PHE A 10 5.24 -24.56 5.08
N PHE A 11 6.41 -24.46 4.45
CA PHE A 11 7.08 -23.19 4.16
C PHE A 11 7.15 -23.05 2.64
N HIS A 12 6.21 -22.36 2.02
CA HIS A 12 6.19 -22.16 0.58
C HIS A 12 6.42 -20.69 0.23
N PHE A 13 7.28 -20.44 -0.74
CA PHE A 13 7.55 -19.12 -1.28
C PHE A 13 7.04 -19.05 -2.73
N ILE A 14 6.07 -18.18 -2.97
CA ILE A 14 5.46 -18.00 -4.29
C ILE A 14 6.09 -16.80 -4.97
N ASN A 15 6.82 -17.05 -6.05
CA ASN A 15 7.46 -16.04 -6.88
C ASN A 15 6.70 -15.81 -8.19
N GLY A 16 7.04 -14.74 -8.91
CA GLY A 16 6.61 -14.50 -10.27
C GLY A 16 6.59 -13.01 -10.63
N GLY A 17 6.50 -12.71 -11.92
CA GLY A 17 6.52 -11.34 -12.45
C GLY A 17 5.35 -10.46 -12.01
N ALA A 18 5.36 -9.18 -12.39
CA ALA A 18 4.21 -8.30 -12.18
C ALA A 18 3.00 -8.81 -12.97
N GLY A 19 1.81 -8.78 -12.37
CA GLY A 19 0.57 -9.13 -13.07
C GLY A 19 0.29 -10.63 -13.27
N VAL A 20 1.09 -11.54 -12.70
CA VAL A 20 0.88 -13.01 -12.80
C VAL A 20 -0.19 -13.58 -11.85
N GLY A 21 -0.92 -12.73 -11.12
CA GLY A 21 -2.02 -13.17 -10.24
C GLY A 21 -1.62 -13.56 -8.81
N LYS A 22 -0.42 -13.21 -8.33
CA LYS A 22 0.04 -13.51 -6.95
C LYS A 22 -0.99 -13.15 -5.86
N SER A 23 -1.50 -11.92 -5.87
CA SER A 23 -2.49 -11.47 -4.88
C SER A 23 -3.80 -12.25 -4.96
N THR A 24 -4.25 -12.60 -6.17
CA THR A 24 -5.44 -13.44 -6.38
C THR A 24 -5.24 -14.84 -5.82
N LEU A 25 -4.06 -15.43 -6.03
CA LEU A 25 -3.72 -16.73 -5.46
C LEU A 25 -3.69 -16.69 -3.93
N ILE A 26 -3.12 -15.65 -3.32
CA ILE A 26 -3.14 -15.44 -1.86
C ILE A 26 -4.59 -15.45 -1.35
N LYS A 27 -5.49 -14.68 -1.97
CA LYS A 27 -6.91 -14.66 -1.59
C LYS A 27 -7.57 -16.03 -1.74
N ALA A 28 -7.31 -16.75 -2.82
CA ALA A 28 -7.88 -18.07 -3.06
C ALA A 28 -7.40 -19.12 -2.04
N VAL A 29 -6.11 -19.12 -1.70
CA VAL A 29 -5.52 -19.99 -0.68
C VAL A 29 -6.12 -19.67 0.69
N TYR A 30 -6.18 -18.38 1.05
CA TYR A 30 -6.77 -17.92 2.31
C TYR A 30 -8.23 -18.39 2.46
N GLN A 31 -9.06 -18.14 1.45
CA GLN A 31 -10.46 -18.56 1.45
C GLN A 31 -10.60 -20.08 1.53
N SER A 32 -9.71 -20.84 0.89
CA SER A 32 -9.69 -22.30 0.98
C SER A 32 -9.35 -22.80 2.38
N ILE A 33 -8.39 -22.15 3.06
CA ILE A 33 -8.01 -22.45 4.43
C ILE A 33 -9.17 -22.16 5.39
N LEU A 34 -9.80 -20.98 5.28
CA LEU A 34 -10.95 -20.61 6.11
C LEU A 34 -12.11 -21.60 5.93
N ARG A 35 -12.47 -21.93 4.69
CA ARG A 35 -13.54 -22.91 4.39
C ARG A 35 -13.24 -24.27 4.99
N PHE A 36 -11.99 -24.72 4.95
CA PHE A 36 -11.59 -25.98 5.54
C PHE A 36 -11.77 -25.98 7.06
N TYR A 37 -11.21 -25.00 7.76
CA TYR A 37 -11.29 -24.96 9.23
C TYR A 37 -12.70 -24.70 9.77
N ASN A 38 -13.49 -23.87 9.07
CA ASN A 38 -14.88 -23.60 9.45
C ASN A 38 -15.82 -24.79 9.15
N SER A 39 -15.40 -25.75 8.33
CA SER A 39 -16.16 -26.98 8.09
C SER A 39 -15.96 -28.04 9.18
N LEU A 40 -15.03 -27.83 10.12
CA LEU A 40 -14.76 -28.78 11.20
C LEU A 40 -15.83 -28.67 12.31
N PRO A 41 -16.38 -29.81 12.80
CA PRO A 41 -17.34 -29.80 13.90
C PRO A 41 -16.77 -29.12 15.16
N GLY A 42 -17.56 -28.22 15.77
CA GLY A 42 -17.14 -27.48 16.97
C GLY A 42 -16.18 -26.32 16.71
N SER A 43 -15.94 -25.95 15.44
CA SER A 43 -15.19 -24.75 15.12
C SER A 43 -16.01 -23.49 15.42
N ASN A 44 -15.40 -22.52 16.11
CA ASN A 44 -15.95 -21.17 16.25
C ASN A 44 -15.53 -20.34 15.04
N PRO A 45 -16.46 -19.85 14.19
CA PRO A 45 -16.13 -19.01 13.03
C PRO A 45 -15.37 -17.72 13.38
N GLU A 46 -15.53 -17.21 14.61
CA GLU A 46 -14.86 -16.01 15.11
C GLU A 46 -13.38 -16.23 15.46
N THR A 47 -12.91 -17.48 15.48
CA THR A 47 -11.49 -17.76 15.76
C THR A 47 -10.63 -17.49 14.54
N ASN A 48 -9.61 -16.64 14.70
CA ASN A 48 -8.68 -16.32 13.63
C ASN A 48 -7.80 -17.55 13.26
N ARG A 49 -8.09 -18.17 12.11
CA ARG A 49 -7.39 -19.39 11.63
C ARG A 49 -6.23 -19.10 10.70
N ALA A 50 -6.18 -17.90 10.12
CA ALA A 50 -5.18 -17.51 9.15
C ALA A 50 -5.02 -15.98 9.17
N ALA A 51 -3.78 -15.51 9.15
CA ALA A 51 -3.46 -14.10 9.05
C ALA A 51 -2.95 -13.77 7.65
N LEU A 52 -3.44 -12.67 7.07
CA LEU A 52 -2.92 -12.09 5.83
C LEU A 52 -2.13 -10.83 6.15
N CYS A 53 -0.84 -10.87 5.82
CA CYS A 53 0.09 -9.80 6.12
C CYS A 53 0.85 -9.38 4.86
N ALA A 54 1.21 -8.09 4.78
CA ALA A 54 2.12 -7.58 3.76
C ALA A 54 3.15 -6.58 4.34
N PRO A 55 4.24 -6.26 3.62
CA PRO A 55 5.26 -5.32 4.11
C PRO A 55 4.78 -3.86 4.18
N THR A 56 3.83 -3.46 3.33
CA THR A 56 3.32 -2.08 3.25
C THR A 56 1.80 -2.06 3.35
N GLY A 57 1.21 -0.96 3.83
CA GLY A 57 -0.25 -0.82 3.97
C GLY A 57 -0.98 -1.00 2.63
N LYS A 58 -0.47 -0.38 1.56
CA LYS A 58 -0.97 -0.54 0.19
C LYS A 58 -1.02 -1.99 -0.30
N ALA A 59 0.03 -2.77 -0.04
CA ALA A 59 0.07 -4.18 -0.40
C ALA A 59 -0.86 -5.02 0.49
N ALA A 60 -0.99 -4.67 1.77
CA ALA A 60 -1.88 -5.33 2.71
C ALA A 60 -3.35 -5.13 2.32
N ALA A 61 -3.74 -3.90 1.99
CA ALA A 61 -5.07 -3.56 1.50
C ALA A 61 -5.46 -4.38 0.25
N LEU A 62 -4.51 -4.59 -0.68
CA LEU A 62 -4.76 -5.36 -1.90
C LEU A 62 -5.18 -6.82 -1.61
N ILE A 63 -4.72 -7.39 -0.50
CA ILE A 63 -5.03 -8.76 -0.07
C ILE A 63 -6.06 -8.81 1.06
N ASP A 64 -6.71 -7.68 1.39
CA ASP A 64 -7.64 -7.57 2.53
C ASP A 64 -6.98 -8.00 3.86
N GLY A 65 -5.71 -7.64 4.03
CA GLY A 65 -4.90 -7.97 5.19
C GLY A 65 -4.36 -6.72 5.90
N MET A 66 -3.40 -6.93 6.80
CA MET A 66 -2.73 -5.86 7.55
C MET A 66 -1.22 -5.87 7.34
N THR A 67 -0.49 -4.90 7.91
CA THR A 67 0.97 -4.94 7.82
C THR A 67 1.55 -5.96 8.80
N LEU A 68 2.69 -6.58 8.47
CA LEU A 68 3.36 -7.51 9.39
C LEU A 68 3.70 -6.86 10.74
N HIS A 69 4.09 -5.58 10.72
CA HIS A 69 4.37 -4.79 11.91
C HIS A 69 3.11 -4.62 12.78
N SER A 70 1.95 -4.34 12.17
CA SER A 70 0.69 -4.22 12.90
C SER A 70 0.24 -5.55 13.51
N PHE A 71 0.39 -6.66 12.77
CA PHE A 71 -0.06 -7.98 13.23
C PHE A 71 0.78 -8.51 14.39
N LEU A 72 2.09 -8.34 14.34
CA LEU A 72 3.03 -8.89 15.32
C LEU A 72 3.50 -7.87 16.36
N SER A 73 2.99 -6.62 16.31
CA SER A 73 3.44 -5.50 17.16
C SER A 73 4.96 -5.31 17.13
N LEU A 74 5.58 -5.44 15.95
CA LEU A 74 7.04 -5.38 15.80
C LEU A 74 7.55 -3.92 15.74
N PRO A 75 8.68 -3.60 16.40
CA PRO A 75 9.38 -2.35 16.19
C PRO A 75 9.97 -2.24 14.77
N VAL A 76 10.14 -1.03 14.27
CA VAL A 76 10.53 -0.72 12.87
C VAL A 76 11.99 -1.09 12.56
N ASN A 77 12.81 -1.37 13.56
CA ASN A 77 14.22 -1.72 13.41
C ASN A 77 14.48 -3.11 14.02
N GLN A 78 14.65 -4.12 13.17
CA GLN A 78 15.07 -5.46 13.56
C GLN A 78 16.25 -5.93 12.70
N LEU A 79 17.15 -6.69 13.32
CA LEU A 79 18.26 -7.36 12.64
C LEU A 79 17.78 -8.71 12.11
N ASP A 80 18.01 -8.97 10.84
CA ASP A 80 17.52 -10.18 10.16
C ASP A 80 18.40 -11.40 10.42
N ASN A 81 17.78 -12.53 10.77
CA ASN A 81 18.33 -13.87 10.52
C ASN A 81 17.37 -14.61 9.56
N PRO A 82 17.67 -14.66 8.26
CA PRO A 82 16.72 -15.16 7.29
C PRO A 82 16.60 -16.69 7.34
N LEU A 83 15.38 -17.18 7.61
CA LEU A 83 15.00 -18.59 7.50
C LEU A 83 14.66 -19.03 6.06
N TRP A 84 15.13 -18.29 5.04
CA TRP A 84 14.75 -18.50 3.64
C TRP A 84 15.06 -19.90 3.11
N SER A 85 16.10 -20.56 3.65
CA SER A 85 16.48 -21.93 3.27
C SER A 85 15.41 -22.98 3.61
N MET A 86 14.46 -22.66 4.48
CA MET A 86 13.36 -23.55 4.84
C MET A 86 12.23 -23.57 3.80
N PHE A 87 12.19 -22.60 2.87
CA PHE A 87 11.07 -22.42 1.96
C PHE A 87 11.25 -23.17 0.64
N GLU A 88 10.19 -23.87 0.21
CA GLU A 88 10.08 -24.42 -1.14
C GLU A 88 9.55 -23.36 -2.11
N LEU A 89 10.25 -23.16 -3.23
CA LEU A 89 9.96 -22.12 -4.22
C LEU A 89 8.96 -22.64 -5.29
N PHE A 90 7.89 -21.89 -5.49
CA PHE A 90 6.93 -22.07 -6.60
C PHE A 90 6.88 -20.79 -7.44
N GLU A 91 6.99 -20.90 -8.77
CA GLU A 91 6.98 -19.73 -9.66
C GLU A 91 5.71 -19.67 -10.53
N LEU A 92 5.03 -18.54 -10.52
CA LEU A 92 3.95 -18.22 -11.44
C LEU A 92 4.51 -17.54 -12.69
N THR A 93 4.31 -18.17 -13.84
CA THR A 93 4.92 -17.76 -15.11
C THR A 93 3.96 -17.09 -16.09
N GLU A 94 2.65 -17.26 -15.91
CA GLU A 94 1.64 -16.72 -16.81
C GLU A 94 1.22 -15.28 -16.44
N ILE A 95 1.32 -14.35 -17.39
CA ILE A 95 0.93 -12.94 -17.21
C ILE A 95 -0.59 -12.80 -17.38
N MET A 96 -1.29 -12.49 -16.30
CA MET A 96 -2.76 -12.38 -16.27
C MET A 96 -3.25 -10.96 -16.55
N ARG A 97 -2.51 -9.93 -16.12
CA ARG A 97 -2.96 -8.53 -16.19
C ARG A 97 -2.97 -7.95 -17.61
N GLN A 98 -1.94 -8.25 -18.41
CA GLN A 98 -1.79 -7.74 -19.79
C GLN A 98 -2.02 -8.83 -20.85
N LYS A 99 -2.88 -9.82 -20.56
CA LYS A 99 -3.08 -10.98 -21.43
C LYS A 99 -3.48 -10.63 -22.88
N ASP A 100 -4.18 -9.50 -23.05
CA ASP A 100 -4.69 -9.03 -24.35
C ASP A 100 -3.65 -8.19 -25.13
N ASP A 101 -2.54 -7.79 -24.50
CA ASP A 101 -1.44 -7.04 -25.12
C ASP A 101 -0.10 -7.74 -24.84
N LYS A 102 0.17 -8.79 -25.62
CA LYS A 102 1.36 -9.64 -25.46
C LYS A 102 2.66 -8.89 -25.69
N SER A 103 2.72 -7.98 -26.67
CA SER A 103 3.94 -7.22 -26.96
C SER A 103 4.28 -6.29 -25.80
N PHE A 104 3.29 -5.65 -25.19
CA PHE A 104 3.50 -4.84 -24.00
C PHE A 104 3.90 -5.68 -22.78
N ALA A 105 3.27 -6.83 -22.58
CA ALA A 105 3.62 -7.76 -21.50
C ALA A 105 5.08 -8.25 -21.59
N ILE A 106 5.55 -8.55 -22.80
CA ILE A 106 6.94 -8.94 -23.09
C ILE A 106 7.89 -7.76 -22.80
N ALA A 107 7.59 -6.57 -23.30
CA ALA A 107 8.40 -5.38 -23.04
C ALA A 107 8.55 -5.09 -21.53
N LEU A 108 7.47 -5.23 -20.76
CA LEU A 108 7.47 -5.10 -19.29
C LEU A 108 8.25 -6.20 -18.58
N SER A 109 8.31 -7.40 -19.14
CA SER A 109 9.11 -8.50 -18.59
C SER A 109 10.60 -8.29 -18.88
N ASN A 110 10.93 -7.82 -20.09
CA ASN A 110 12.30 -7.55 -20.52
C ASN A 110 12.90 -6.36 -19.75
N ILE A 111 12.13 -5.30 -19.48
CA ILE A 111 12.60 -4.19 -18.64
C ILE A 111 12.90 -4.66 -17.21
N ALA A 112 12.08 -5.54 -16.64
CA ALA A 112 12.33 -6.10 -15.30
C ALA A 112 13.59 -6.99 -15.25
N LYS A 113 13.90 -7.68 -16.34
CA LYS A 113 15.11 -8.52 -16.48
C LYS A 113 16.35 -7.75 -16.93
N GLY A 114 16.20 -6.51 -17.38
CA GLY A 114 17.28 -5.72 -17.97
C GLY A 114 17.69 -6.15 -19.38
N THR A 115 16.80 -6.82 -20.13
CA THR A 115 17.07 -7.42 -21.45
C THR A 115 16.19 -6.82 -22.56
N MET A 116 15.96 -5.51 -22.53
CA MET A 116 15.09 -4.83 -23.51
C MET A 116 15.66 -4.88 -24.93
N THR A 117 14.78 -5.14 -25.90
CA THR A 117 15.07 -5.02 -27.34
C THR A 117 14.78 -3.60 -27.84
N LEU A 118 15.21 -3.27 -29.06
CA LEU A 118 14.90 -1.99 -29.69
C LEU A 118 13.39 -1.82 -29.93
N GLU A 119 12.69 -2.92 -30.24
CA GLU A 119 11.24 -2.93 -30.38
C GLU A 119 10.53 -2.60 -29.06
N ASP A 120 10.99 -3.19 -27.94
CA ASP A 120 10.46 -2.88 -26.60
C ASP A 120 10.62 -1.38 -26.27
N ILE A 121 11.80 -0.83 -26.57
CA ILE A 121 12.10 0.60 -26.33
C ILE A 121 11.19 1.48 -27.19
N ASN A 122 11.04 1.17 -28.47
CA ASN A 122 10.19 1.92 -29.38
C ASN A 122 8.71 1.84 -28.97
N LEU A 123 8.26 0.67 -28.51
CA LEU A 123 6.92 0.48 -27.97
C LEU A 123 6.68 1.39 -26.77
N LEU A 124 7.59 1.40 -25.77
CA LEU A 124 7.43 2.27 -24.60
C LEU A 124 7.50 3.76 -24.98
N LYS A 125 8.41 4.14 -25.88
CA LYS A 125 8.53 5.52 -26.38
C LYS A 125 7.30 5.99 -27.14
N SER A 126 6.61 5.08 -27.85
CA SER A 126 5.36 5.41 -28.55
C SER A 126 4.22 5.82 -27.60
N ARG A 127 4.35 5.52 -26.30
CA ARG A 127 3.37 5.88 -25.26
C ARG A 127 3.72 7.18 -24.54
N ILE A 128 4.81 7.86 -24.94
CA ILE A 128 5.11 9.20 -24.44
C ILE A 128 4.10 10.16 -25.06
N VAL A 129 3.29 10.77 -24.20
CA VAL A 129 2.31 11.79 -24.58
C VAL A 129 2.87 13.19 -24.32
N SER A 130 2.49 14.16 -25.15
CA SER A 130 2.75 15.57 -24.89
C SER A 130 1.96 16.05 -23.67
N THR A 131 2.39 17.15 -23.05
CA THR A 131 1.68 17.81 -21.95
C THR A 131 0.25 18.20 -22.33
N GLU A 132 0.03 18.65 -23.56
CA GLU A 132 -1.30 19.02 -24.08
C GLU A 132 -2.25 17.81 -24.10
N ASN A 133 -1.76 16.64 -24.52
CA ASN A 133 -2.56 15.41 -24.54
C ASN A 133 -2.81 14.87 -23.12
N LEU A 134 -1.93 15.16 -22.15
CA LEU A 134 -2.10 14.78 -20.76
C LEU A 134 -3.28 15.54 -20.12
N GLU A 135 -3.49 16.81 -20.50
CA GLU A 135 -4.64 17.61 -20.04
C GLU A 135 -5.99 17.06 -20.53
N MET A 136 -5.98 16.26 -21.59
CA MET A 136 -7.19 15.59 -22.10
C MET A 136 -7.56 14.32 -21.31
N ILE A 137 -6.64 13.80 -20.48
CA ILE A 137 -6.92 12.63 -19.66
C ILE A 137 -7.68 13.09 -18.42
N GLU A 138 -8.90 12.59 -18.26
CA GLU A 138 -9.71 12.89 -17.09
C GLU A 138 -9.16 12.15 -15.86
N ASP A 139 -8.87 12.91 -14.80
CA ASP A 139 -8.53 12.40 -13.47
C ASP A 139 -7.39 11.35 -13.42
N PRO A 140 -6.21 11.62 -14.03
CA PRO A 140 -5.13 10.67 -14.14
C PRO A 140 -4.46 10.42 -12.77
N ILE A 141 -3.97 9.19 -12.58
CA ILE A 141 -3.06 8.87 -11.47
C ILE A 141 -1.63 9.12 -11.95
N MET A 142 -0.97 10.11 -11.35
CA MET A 142 0.41 10.46 -11.66
C MET A 142 1.37 9.71 -10.71
N ILE A 143 2.40 9.08 -11.29
CA ILE A 143 3.44 8.37 -10.54
C ILE A 143 4.75 9.14 -10.69
N PHE A 144 5.39 9.46 -9.56
CA PHE A 144 6.65 10.20 -9.52
C PHE A 144 7.75 9.38 -8.84
N ARG A 145 9.00 9.82 -9.01
CA ARG A 145 10.17 9.14 -8.43
C ARG A 145 10.33 9.45 -6.94
N SER A 146 9.96 10.64 -6.50
CA SER A 146 10.15 11.12 -5.13
C SER A 146 8.88 11.69 -4.52
N ASN A 147 8.76 11.60 -3.19
CA ASN A 147 7.63 12.20 -2.46
C ASN A 147 7.58 13.73 -2.63
N ALA A 148 8.73 14.40 -2.73
CA ALA A 148 8.77 15.85 -2.95
C ALA A 148 8.10 16.25 -4.27
N GLU A 149 8.29 15.46 -5.34
CA GLU A 149 7.61 15.69 -6.62
C GLU A 149 6.10 15.40 -6.51
N VAL A 150 5.73 14.33 -5.79
CA VAL A 150 4.32 14.03 -5.48
C VAL A 150 3.66 15.20 -4.75
N ASP A 151 4.30 15.72 -3.70
CA ASP A 151 3.78 16.80 -2.87
C ASP A 151 3.65 18.10 -3.67
N ALA A 152 4.65 18.43 -4.49
CA ALA A 152 4.63 19.60 -5.35
C ALA A 152 3.52 19.52 -6.41
N TYR A 153 3.31 18.34 -7.01
CA TYR A 153 2.23 18.12 -7.97
C TYR A 153 0.85 18.19 -7.29
N ASN A 154 0.66 17.46 -6.20
CA ASN A 154 -0.60 17.44 -5.46
C ASN A 154 -0.98 18.84 -4.95
N THR A 155 -0.02 19.63 -4.48
CA THR A 155 -0.25 21.03 -4.07
C THR A 155 -0.80 21.87 -5.23
N LYS A 156 -0.23 21.72 -6.44
CA LYS A 156 -0.73 22.41 -7.64
C LYS A 156 -2.14 21.98 -8.02
N VAL A 157 -2.44 20.68 -7.95
CA VAL A 157 -3.78 20.14 -8.23
C VAL A 157 -4.79 20.66 -7.21
N LEU A 158 -4.46 20.66 -5.92
CA LEU A 158 -5.36 21.21 -4.89
C LEU A 158 -5.57 22.71 -5.05
N ALA A 159 -4.55 23.44 -5.49
CA ALA A 159 -4.65 24.87 -5.77
C ALA A 159 -5.50 25.20 -7.01
N SER A 160 -5.53 24.31 -8.02
CA SER A 160 -6.37 24.51 -9.22
C SER A 160 -7.85 24.18 -8.98
N LEU A 161 -8.16 23.41 -7.94
CA LEU A 161 -9.53 23.22 -7.45
C LEU A 161 -10.00 24.53 -6.78
N ASN A 162 -10.57 25.43 -7.60
CA ASN A 162 -11.19 26.69 -7.20
C ASN A 162 -12.51 26.48 -6.42
N ILE A 163 -12.50 25.58 -5.45
CA ILE A 163 -13.63 25.17 -4.62
C ILE A 163 -13.30 25.52 -3.16
N GLU A 164 -14.33 25.75 -2.35
CA GLU A 164 -14.18 25.92 -0.90
C GLU A 164 -13.48 24.68 -0.30
N GLY A 165 -12.64 24.94 0.70
CA GLY A 165 -11.84 23.94 1.36
C GLY A 165 -11.59 24.30 2.80
N ALA A 166 -10.91 23.40 3.50
CA ALA A 166 -10.47 23.61 4.86
C ALA A 166 -8.98 23.28 4.98
N THR A 167 -8.32 23.91 5.93
CA THR A 167 -6.98 23.51 6.35
C THR A 167 -7.09 22.93 7.75
N ALA A 168 -6.64 21.69 7.90
CA ALA A 168 -6.47 21.05 9.20
C ALA A 168 -5.00 21.12 9.60
N ASN A 169 -4.70 21.78 10.72
CA ASN A 169 -3.37 21.80 11.31
C ASN A 169 -3.30 20.75 12.43
N ALA A 170 -2.17 20.07 12.55
CA ALA A 170 -1.94 19.12 13.63
C ALA A 170 -1.92 19.83 15.00
N TYR A 171 -2.41 19.14 16.01
CA TYR A 171 -2.35 19.57 17.41
C TYR A 171 -1.39 18.66 18.17
N ASP A 172 -0.17 19.16 18.38
CA ASP A 172 0.91 18.40 18.99
C ASP A 172 1.09 18.78 20.47
N PHE A 173 1.17 17.78 21.35
CA PHE A 173 1.46 17.98 22.77
C PHE A 173 2.42 16.89 23.29
N CYS A 174 3.19 17.23 24.32
CA CYS A 174 4.17 16.34 24.95
C CYS A 174 3.70 15.95 26.36
N VAL A 175 3.70 14.65 26.66
CA VAL A 175 3.34 14.09 27.98
C VAL A 175 4.55 13.33 28.56
N GLY A 176 4.79 13.45 29.86
CA GLY A 176 5.84 12.73 30.59
C GLY A 176 6.49 13.55 31.71
N ASP A 177 7.44 12.99 32.46
CA ASP A 177 8.08 13.62 33.63
C ASP A 177 9.39 14.36 33.31
N GLY A 178 9.65 14.64 32.04
CA GLY A 178 10.87 15.35 31.61
C GLY A 178 10.94 16.81 32.08
N LEU A 179 12.15 17.38 32.08
CA LEU A 179 12.41 18.80 32.35
C LEU A 179 11.53 19.70 31.48
N ALA A 180 10.98 20.77 32.07
CA ALA A 180 10.14 21.74 31.38
C ALA A 180 10.79 22.32 30.11
N SER A 181 12.09 22.60 30.18
CA SER A 181 12.89 23.10 29.04
C SER A 181 12.98 22.12 27.86
N ILE A 182 12.82 20.82 28.10
CA ILE A 182 12.76 19.79 27.05
C ILE A 182 11.35 19.73 26.48
N LYS A 183 10.32 19.75 27.35
CA LYS A 183 8.91 19.73 26.93
C LYS A 183 8.53 20.89 26.01
N GLU A 184 9.12 22.07 26.19
CA GLU A 184 8.92 23.22 25.29
C GLU A 184 9.62 23.06 23.92
N LYS A 185 10.76 22.37 23.89
CA LYS A 185 11.53 22.18 22.65
C LYS A 185 11.01 21.04 21.78
N VAL A 186 10.39 20.01 22.37
CA VAL A 186 9.92 18.81 21.65
C VAL A 186 8.90 19.16 20.56
N PRO A 187 7.79 19.89 20.81
CA PRO A 187 6.83 20.24 19.76
C PRO A 187 7.44 21.06 18.63
N SER A 188 8.39 21.93 18.96
CA SER A 188 9.11 22.76 17.98
C SER A 188 9.97 21.91 17.03
N ASN A 189 10.60 20.86 17.55
CA ASN A 189 11.40 19.94 16.75
C ASN A 189 10.54 19.02 15.88
N VAL A 190 9.38 18.59 16.36
CA VAL A 190 8.45 17.72 15.61
C VAL A 190 7.99 18.38 14.31
N LYS A 191 7.84 19.71 14.28
CA LYS A 191 7.48 20.46 13.07
C LYS A 191 8.48 20.35 11.91
N ASN A 192 9.73 19.98 12.21
CA ASN A 192 10.77 19.81 11.21
C ASN A 192 10.91 18.37 10.72
N LEU A 193 10.16 17.43 11.32
CA LEU A 193 10.17 16.03 10.93
C LEU A 193 9.37 15.83 9.65
N LYS A 194 9.79 14.85 8.84
CA LYS A 194 9.02 14.42 7.67
C LYS A 194 7.82 13.61 8.15
N THR A 195 6.76 13.57 7.34
CA THR A 195 5.55 12.77 7.62
C THR A 195 5.85 11.28 7.88
N ALA A 196 6.90 10.73 7.26
CA ALA A 196 7.33 9.34 7.52
C ALA A 196 7.90 9.14 8.94
N GLU A 197 8.41 10.20 9.57
CA GLU A 197 8.99 10.19 10.92
C GLU A 197 7.92 10.48 12.00
N THR A 198 6.72 10.89 11.58
CA THR A 198 5.56 11.18 12.44
C THR A 198 4.45 10.14 12.27
N TYR A 199 4.80 8.87 12.04
CA TYR A 199 3.85 7.77 11.84
C TYR A 199 2.85 8.00 10.70
N GLY A 200 3.22 8.76 9.67
CA GLY A 200 2.36 9.07 8.53
C GLY A 200 1.39 10.22 8.79
N LEU A 201 1.50 10.94 9.91
CA LEU A 201 0.63 12.07 10.25
C LEU A 201 1.24 13.40 9.77
N PRO A 202 0.59 14.12 8.83
CA PRO A 202 1.09 15.41 8.36
C PRO A 202 0.87 16.52 9.40
N LEU A 203 1.79 17.50 9.44
CA LEU A 203 1.61 18.71 10.25
C LEU A 203 0.43 19.58 9.78
N LYS A 204 0.14 19.54 8.48
CA LYS A 204 -0.91 20.31 7.83
C LYS A 204 -1.52 19.49 6.71
N ILE A 205 -2.84 19.50 6.61
CA ILE A 205 -3.60 18.89 5.51
C ILE A 205 -4.52 19.95 4.92
N ASP A 206 -4.40 20.16 3.60
CA ASP A 206 -5.32 21.00 2.83
C ASP A 206 -6.40 20.12 2.19
N LEU A 207 -7.65 20.38 2.58
CA LEU A 207 -8.85 19.64 2.21
C LEU A 207 -9.66 20.44 1.18
N LYS A 208 -9.98 19.82 0.05
CA LYS A 208 -10.80 20.39 -1.03
C LYS A 208 -11.87 19.39 -1.43
N VAL A 209 -13.13 19.81 -1.39
CA VAL A 209 -14.24 18.95 -1.81
C VAL A 209 -14.02 18.53 -3.26
N GLY A 210 -14.16 17.23 -3.53
CA GLY A 210 -13.91 16.62 -4.83
C GLY A 210 -12.47 16.18 -5.08
N ALA A 211 -11.50 16.52 -4.22
CA ALA A 211 -10.14 16.02 -4.35
C ALA A 211 -10.01 14.56 -3.89
N LYS A 212 -9.00 13.86 -4.42
CA LYS A 212 -8.64 12.50 -4.01
C LYS A 212 -7.63 12.54 -2.87
N TYR A 213 -7.85 11.69 -1.87
CA TYR A 213 -6.98 11.51 -0.72
C TYR A 213 -6.67 10.05 -0.49
N MET A 214 -5.56 9.81 0.20
CA MET A 214 -5.10 8.49 0.60
C MET A 214 -4.92 8.47 2.11
N MET A 215 -5.48 7.46 2.77
CA MET A 215 -5.22 7.21 4.18
C MET A 215 -3.75 6.80 4.36
N THR A 216 -3.07 7.39 5.33
CA THR A 216 -1.65 7.10 5.63
C THR A 216 -1.49 6.22 6.87
N VAL A 217 -2.58 6.01 7.61
CA VAL A 217 -2.64 5.24 8.85
C VAL A 217 -3.82 4.27 8.80
N ASN A 218 -3.72 3.18 9.56
CA ASN A 218 -4.85 2.28 9.78
C ASN A 218 -5.76 2.93 10.82
N SER A 219 -7.03 3.18 10.46
CA SER A 219 -8.05 3.65 11.39
C SER A 219 -8.98 2.51 11.78
N ASP A 220 -9.53 1.82 10.78
CA ASP A 220 -10.40 0.66 10.96
C ASP A 220 -10.09 -0.37 9.89
N THR A 221 -9.47 -1.48 10.28
CA THR A 221 -9.08 -2.54 9.33
C THR A 221 -10.25 -3.40 8.90
N GLU A 222 -11.30 -3.52 9.71
CA GLU A 222 -12.48 -4.34 9.39
C GLU A 222 -13.34 -3.65 8.31
N ASP A 223 -13.47 -2.33 8.41
CA ASP A 223 -14.18 -1.50 7.44
C ASP A 223 -13.31 -1.06 6.23
N GLY A 224 -12.08 -1.56 6.12
CA GLY A 224 -11.17 -1.27 5.01
C GLY A 224 -10.56 0.14 5.03
N LEU A 225 -10.67 0.86 6.14
CA LEU A 225 -10.02 2.15 6.42
C LEU A 225 -8.56 1.94 6.83
N VAL A 226 -7.79 1.40 5.89
CA VAL A 226 -6.38 1.01 6.08
C VAL A 226 -5.42 2.00 5.43
N ASN A 227 -4.16 1.96 5.83
CA ASN A 227 -3.10 2.71 5.16
C ASN A 227 -3.07 2.32 3.68
N GLY A 228 -3.35 3.32 2.83
CA GLY A 228 -3.49 3.18 1.40
C GLY A 228 -4.94 3.20 0.90
N ALA A 229 -5.97 3.14 1.73
CA ALA A 229 -7.32 3.35 1.24
C ALA A 229 -7.39 4.72 0.54
N CYS A 230 -7.87 4.74 -0.70
CA CYS A 230 -8.02 5.97 -1.49
C CYS A 230 -9.50 6.33 -1.56
N GLY A 231 -9.81 7.61 -1.44
CA GLY A 231 -11.18 8.11 -1.51
C GLY A 231 -11.25 9.51 -2.09
N LYS A 232 -12.47 9.94 -2.44
CA LYS A 232 -12.76 11.32 -2.87
C LYS A 232 -13.44 12.03 -1.71
N LEU A 233 -12.97 13.24 -1.36
CA LEU A 233 -13.60 14.03 -0.31
C LEU A 233 -14.96 14.53 -0.82
N VAL A 234 -16.05 14.16 -0.13
CA VAL A 234 -17.42 14.53 -0.56
C VAL A 234 -17.94 15.75 0.19
N MET A 235 -17.60 15.89 1.47
CA MET A 235 -18.13 16.93 2.34
C MET A 235 -17.13 17.23 3.46
N ILE A 236 -17.14 18.48 3.93
CA ILE A 236 -16.43 18.91 5.14
C ILE A 236 -17.50 19.41 6.12
N ASP A 237 -17.59 18.78 7.28
CA ASP A 237 -18.41 19.27 8.39
C ASP A 237 -17.55 20.09 9.34
N TYR A 238 -18.02 21.28 9.70
CA TYR A 238 -17.34 22.20 10.62
C TYR A 238 -17.89 22.09 12.06
N GLY A 239 -18.83 21.18 12.31
CA GLY A 239 -19.34 20.88 13.66
C GLY A 239 -20.07 22.05 14.31
N LYS A 240 -20.86 22.80 13.52
CA LYS A 240 -21.71 23.88 14.05
C LYS A 240 -22.90 23.34 14.82
#